data_AF-A0A373UIS9-F1
#
_entry.id   AF-A0A373UIS9-F1
#
_cell.length_a   1.000
_cell.length_b   1.000
_cell.length_c   1.000
_cell.angle_alpha   90.00
_cell.angle_beta   90.00
_cell.angle_gamma   90.00
#
_symmetry.space_group_name_H-M   'P 1'
#
loop_
_entity.id
_entity.type
_entity.pdbx_description
1 polymer ?
#
loop_
_entity_poly.entity_id
_entity_poly.type
_entity_poly.pdbx_seq_one_letter_code
_entity_poly.pdbx_strand_id
1 'polypeptide(L)'
;MSDDDQNDCTWNVILYQSMSGDSEVGNSTFEMQGGSLTAKNGGMFYTTNTESTITLSDVDITYALDNDFFLRCTGNNNQRGWGESGANGADCLFTASSQEMEGDIIWDSISQLDFYMMDNSTLTGAIIDDGTYAGNGGDGYCTLFIEKGSTWIVTGDSTLTTLSNAGTIVDEDGNTVTIRGEDGTVYVKGTSSYTITVENYNDSADMSGAGTLANWSDHEVTRPEEL
;
A
#
# COMPACT_ATOMS: atom_id res chain seq x y z
N MET A 1 -16.81 1.88 5.26
CA MET A 1 -17.69 3.00 4.83
C MET A 1 -18.96 2.41 4.18
N SER A 2 -20.10 3.11 4.09
CA SER A 2 -21.23 2.64 3.27
C SER A 2 -20.95 2.91 1.80
N ASP A 3 -21.40 2.03 0.91
CA ASP A 3 -21.33 2.28 -0.54
C ASP A 3 -22.28 3.41 -0.92
N ASP A 4 -21.70 4.55 -1.25
CA ASP A 4 -22.40 5.74 -1.71
C ASP A 4 -21.78 6.11 -3.06
N ASP A 5 -22.61 6.26 -4.10
CA ASP A 5 -22.16 6.55 -5.47
C ASP A 5 -21.34 7.84 -5.58
N GLN A 6 -21.36 8.68 -4.54
CA GLN A 6 -20.54 9.87 -4.43
C GLN A 6 -19.07 9.58 -4.04
N ASN A 7 -18.77 8.37 -3.54
CA ASN A 7 -17.43 7.93 -3.20
C ASN A 7 -16.75 7.23 -4.38
N ASP A 8 -15.49 7.58 -4.63
CA ASP A 8 -14.67 6.95 -5.67
C ASP A 8 -14.26 5.51 -5.30
N CYS A 9 -14.18 5.22 -4.01
CA CYS A 9 -13.97 3.88 -3.46
C CYS A 9 -14.53 3.78 -2.04
N THR A 10 -14.64 2.55 -1.53
CA THR A 10 -14.98 2.27 -0.13
C THR A 10 -13.74 1.74 0.59
N TRP A 11 -13.52 2.19 1.83
CA TRP A 11 -12.37 1.81 2.65
C TRP A 11 -12.76 1.50 4.10
N ASN A 12 -11.84 0.84 4.81
CA ASN A 12 -11.88 0.64 6.26
C ASN A 12 -11.12 1.76 7.00
N VAL A 13 -9.85 1.98 6.66
CA VAL A 13 -9.00 3.03 7.24
C VAL A 13 -8.59 4.03 6.15
N ILE A 14 -8.71 5.33 6.43
CA ILE A 14 -8.23 6.40 5.53
C ILE A 14 -7.23 7.32 6.24
N LEU A 15 -6.14 7.64 5.54
CA LEU A 15 -5.21 8.70 5.89
C LEU A 15 -5.38 9.81 4.85
N TYR A 16 -5.76 11.00 5.31
CA TYR A 16 -6.18 12.08 4.42
C TYR A 16 -6.06 13.44 5.10
N GLN A 17 -5.51 14.43 4.40
CA GLN A 17 -5.49 15.83 4.83
C GLN A 17 -6.78 16.53 4.40
N SER A 18 -7.54 17.05 5.38
CA SER A 18 -8.77 17.79 5.10
C SER A 18 -8.54 19.09 4.33
N MET A 19 -9.34 19.30 3.30
CA MET A 19 -9.41 20.53 2.50
C MET A 19 -10.15 21.69 3.23
N SER A 20 -10.73 21.42 4.41
CA SER A 20 -11.49 22.43 5.18
C SER A 20 -10.62 23.54 5.76
N GLY A 21 -9.30 23.34 5.85
CA GLY A 21 -8.36 24.26 6.49
C GLY A 21 -8.32 24.18 8.02
N ASP A 22 -9.15 23.32 8.62
CA ASP A 22 -9.23 23.12 10.06
C ASP A 22 -8.22 22.07 10.58
N SER A 23 -7.55 21.37 9.67
CA SER A 23 -6.51 20.38 9.96
C SER A 23 -5.12 20.96 9.68
N GLU A 24 -4.17 20.72 10.60
CA GLU A 24 -2.77 21.05 10.36
C GLU A 24 -2.24 20.21 9.20
N VAL A 25 -1.45 20.83 8.31
CA VAL A 25 -0.78 20.11 7.22
C VAL A 25 0.41 19.35 7.80
N GLY A 26 0.51 18.06 7.51
CA GLY A 26 1.63 17.24 7.93
C GLY A 26 1.45 15.76 7.60
N ASN A 27 2.34 14.94 8.15
CA ASN A 27 2.29 13.49 8.01
C ASN A 27 1.17 12.88 8.87
N SER A 28 0.31 12.08 8.24
CA SER A 28 -0.67 11.27 8.94
C SER A 28 -0.07 9.91 9.30
N THR A 29 -0.12 9.52 10.56
CA THR A 29 0.50 8.27 11.03
C THR A 29 -0.56 7.28 11.51
N PHE A 30 -0.51 6.04 10.99
CA PHE A 30 -1.23 4.89 11.51
C PHE A 30 -0.25 3.79 11.88
N GLU A 31 -0.28 3.36 13.13
CA GLU A 31 0.57 2.27 13.63
C GLU A 31 -0.27 1.24 14.37
N MET A 32 -0.05 -0.04 14.10
CA MET A 32 -0.71 -1.13 14.80
C MET A 32 0.24 -2.30 15.00
N GLN A 33 0.41 -2.70 16.25
CA GLN A 33 1.18 -3.87 16.66
C GLN A 33 0.25 -4.84 17.40
N GLY A 34 0.14 -6.07 16.90
CA GLY A 34 -0.77 -7.07 17.45
C GLY A 34 -2.25 -6.72 17.25
N GLY A 35 -3.11 -7.46 17.93
CA GLY A 35 -4.55 -7.23 17.94
C GLY A 35 -5.21 -7.62 16.61
N SER A 36 -6.38 -7.04 16.32
CA SER A 36 -7.16 -7.38 15.13
C SER A 36 -7.77 -6.16 14.46
N LEU A 37 -7.75 -6.12 13.13
CA LEU A 37 -8.38 -5.08 12.31
C LEU A 37 -9.39 -5.73 11.35
N THR A 38 -10.67 -5.38 11.49
CA THR A 38 -11.74 -5.96 10.67
C THR A 38 -12.35 -4.92 9.74
N ALA A 39 -12.24 -5.13 8.43
CA ALA A 39 -13.01 -4.42 7.43
C ALA A 39 -14.39 -5.06 7.27
N LYS A 40 -15.43 -4.24 7.21
CA LYS A 40 -16.81 -4.69 6.95
C LYS A 40 -17.29 -4.40 5.53
N ASN A 41 -16.54 -3.60 4.78
CA ASN A 41 -16.87 -3.20 3.41
C ASN A 41 -15.64 -2.56 2.74
N GLY A 42 -15.47 -2.76 1.43
CA GLY A 42 -14.42 -2.16 0.62
C GLY A 42 -13.00 -2.59 0.98
N GLY A 43 -12.03 -1.78 0.57
CA GLY A 43 -10.60 -2.05 0.80
C GLY A 43 -10.11 -1.73 2.22
N MET A 44 -8.91 -2.19 2.56
CA MET A 44 -8.38 -2.06 3.92
C MET A 44 -7.84 -0.65 4.20
N PHE A 45 -6.82 -0.21 3.46
CA PHE A 45 -6.18 1.09 3.65
C PHE A 45 -6.31 1.97 2.41
N TYR A 46 -6.68 3.23 2.63
CA TYR A 46 -6.72 4.24 1.59
C TYR A 46 -5.94 5.47 2.03
N THR A 47 -5.03 5.96 1.21
CA THR A 47 -4.33 7.22 1.41
C THR A 47 -4.43 8.09 0.17
N THR A 48 -4.69 9.39 0.39
CA THR A 48 -4.88 10.39 -0.66
C THR A 48 -4.69 11.78 -0.07
N ASN A 49 -4.19 12.72 -0.87
CA ASN A 49 -4.00 14.12 -0.50
C ASN A 49 -3.16 14.34 0.78
N THR A 50 -2.22 13.46 1.10
CA THR A 50 -1.44 13.56 2.34
C THR A 50 -0.10 12.88 2.22
N GLU A 51 0.86 13.36 3.01
CA GLU A 51 1.97 12.53 3.44
C GLU A 51 1.44 11.57 4.52
N SER A 52 1.83 10.30 4.44
CA SER A 52 1.32 9.24 5.31
C SER A 52 2.39 8.22 5.67
N THR A 53 2.33 7.73 6.90
CA THR A 53 3.11 6.60 7.38
C THR A 53 2.16 5.55 7.95
N ILE A 54 2.23 4.32 7.41
CA ILE A 54 1.45 3.19 7.90
C ILE A 54 2.42 2.08 8.30
N THR A 55 2.41 1.68 9.57
CA THR A 55 3.25 0.57 10.06
C THR A 55 2.37 -0.50 10.73
N LEU A 56 2.44 -1.73 10.20
CA LEU A 56 1.73 -2.89 10.74
C LEU A 56 2.71 -3.95 11.20
N SER A 57 2.43 -4.55 12.36
CA SER A 57 3.15 -5.72 12.82
C SER A 57 2.25 -6.71 13.55
N ASP A 58 2.24 -7.97 13.09
CA ASP A 58 1.49 -9.08 13.72
C ASP A 58 0.00 -8.76 13.95
N VAL A 59 -0.64 -8.06 13.01
CA VAL A 59 -2.05 -7.69 13.09
C VAL A 59 -2.92 -8.78 12.47
N ASP A 60 -3.93 -9.26 13.20
CA ASP A 60 -4.95 -10.17 12.67
C ASP A 60 -5.96 -9.39 11.81
N ILE A 61 -5.79 -9.43 10.49
CA ILE A 61 -6.64 -8.69 9.56
C ILE A 61 -7.78 -9.58 9.06
N THR A 62 -9.01 -9.11 9.23
CA THR A 62 -10.20 -9.69 8.60
C THR A 62 -10.69 -8.78 7.48
N TYR A 63 -10.60 -9.27 6.25
CA TYR A 63 -11.04 -8.54 5.06
C TYR A 63 -12.56 -8.55 4.89
N ALA A 64 -13.05 -7.52 4.20
CA ALA A 64 -14.43 -7.52 3.75
C ALA A 64 -14.63 -8.56 2.63
N LEU A 65 -15.87 -8.96 2.35
CA LEU A 65 -16.15 -10.02 1.37
C LEU A 65 -15.78 -9.64 -0.07
N ASP A 66 -15.89 -8.36 -0.38
CA ASP A 66 -15.50 -7.73 -1.64
C ASP A 66 -13.98 -7.54 -1.72
N ASN A 67 -13.35 -7.08 -0.63
CA ASN A 67 -11.92 -6.80 -0.51
C ASN A 67 -11.33 -6.12 -1.75
N ASP A 68 -11.88 -4.95 -2.11
CA ASP A 68 -11.53 -4.24 -3.35
C ASP A 68 -10.03 -3.98 -3.50
N PHE A 69 -9.31 -3.79 -2.38
CA PHE A 69 -7.87 -3.62 -2.33
C PHE A 69 -7.35 -3.79 -0.91
N PHE A 70 -6.08 -4.18 -0.77
CA PHE A 70 -5.35 -4.05 0.48
C PHE A 70 -4.98 -2.59 0.73
N LEU A 71 -4.32 -1.94 -0.22
CA LEU A 71 -3.87 -0.56 -0.12
C LEU A 71 -4.21 0.20 -1.41
N ARG A 72 -4.79 1.39 -1.28
CA ARG A 72 -4.92 2.36 -2.36
C ARG A 72 -4.12 3.62 -2.00
N CYS A 73 -3.12 3.96 -2.82
CA CYS A 73 -2.28 5.16 -2.71
C CYS A 73 -2.43 5.97 -4.00
N THR A 74 -3.51 6.74 -4.09
CA THR A 74 -3.89 7.42 -5.35
C THR A 74 -4.45 8.81 -5.10
N GLY A 75 -4.50 9.62 -6.16
CA GLY A 75 -5.45 10.71 -6.26
C GLY A 75 -6.90 10.23 -6.25
N ASN A 76 -7.82 11.20 -6.36
CA ASN A 76 -9.26 10.94 -6.27
C ASN A 76 -10.07 11.97 -7.06
N ASN A 77 -11.39 11.79 -7.11
CA ASN A 77 -12.31 12.72 -7.76
C ASN A 77 -13.67 12.73 -7.07
N ASN A 78 -13.64 12.94 -5.75
CA ASN A 78 -14.81 12.67 -4.94
C ASN A 78 -15.93 13.70 -5.14
N GLN A 79 -17.15 13.23 -5.40
CA GLN A 79 -18.29 14.10 -5.70
C GLN A 79 -18.71 14.99 -4.52
N ARG A 80 -18.24 14.71 -3.31
CA ARG A 80 -18.46 15.53 -2.11
C ARG A 80 -17.45 16.68 -2.00
N GLY A 81 -16.56 16.84 -2.98
CA GLY A 81 -15.68 17.99 -3.13
C GLY A 81 -14.41 17.96 -2.29
N TRP A 82 -14.00 16.78 -1.82
CA TRP A 82 -12.75 16.60 -1.07
C TRP A 82 -11.60 16.05 -1.92
N GLY A 83 -11.79 16.01 -3.24
CA GLY A 83 -10.81 15.52 -4.22
C GLY A 83 -11.08 16.04 -5.64
N GLU A 84 -10.02 16.16 -6.45
CA GLU A 84 -10.08 16.57 -7.85
C GLU A 84 -9.08 15.76 -8.70
N SER A 85 -9.55 15.23 -9.82
CA SER A 85 -8.72 14.45 -10.75
C SER A 85 -7.52 15.27 -11.26
N GLY A 86 -6.34 14.64 -11.28
CA GLY A 86 -5.06 15.29 -11.60
C GLY A 86 -4.41 15.99 -10.41
N ALA A 87 -5.01 15.91 -9.22
CA ALA A 87 -4.49 16.40 -7.97
C ALA A 87 -4.66 15.35 -6.86
N ASN A 88 -4.34 15.72 -5.61
CA ASN A 88 -4.60 14.91 -4.43
C ASN A 88 -3.84 13.56 -4.39
N GLY A 89 -2.71 13.44 -5.08
CA GLY A 89 -1.81 12.30 -4.89
C GLY A 89 -1.39 12.13 -3.42
N ALA A 90 -1.08 10.89 -3.05
CA ALA A 90 -0.55 10.57 -1.73
C ALA A 90 0.98 10.45 -1.76
N ASP A 91 1.61 10.68 -0.63
CA ASP A 91 3.00 10.30 -0.37
C ASP A 91 2.98 9.32 0.80
N CYS A 92 3.27 8.04 0.56
CA CYS A 92 3.03 6.97 1.52
C CYS A 92 4.26 6.11 1.76
N LEU A 93 4.67 6.08 3.03
CA LEU A 93 5.58 5.08 3.58
C LEU A 93 4.78 3.97 4.27
N PHE A 94 4.74 2.79 3.65
CA PHE A 94 4.08 1.61 4.22
C PHE A 94 5.13 0.59 4.70
N THR A 95 5.02 0.12 5.93
CA THR A 95 5.90 -0.91 6.50
C THR A 95 5.09 -2.04 7.11
N ALA A 96 5.38 -3.27 6.68
CA ALA A 96 4.78 -4.50 7.16
C ALA A 96 5.87 -5.41 7.76
N SER A 97 5.73 -5.78 9.02
CA SER A 97 6.67 -6.67 9.72
C SER A 97 5.94 -7.84 10.36
N SER A 98 6.31 -9.09 10.03
CA SER A 98 5.57 -10.29 10.45
C SER A 98 4.05 -10.19 10.15
N GLN A 99 3.71 -9.68 8.96
CA GLN A 99 2.34 -9.34 8.60
C GLN A 99 1.87 -10.17 7.42
N GLU A 100 0.70 -10.80 7.57
CA GLU A 100 -0.04 -11.42 6.46
C GLU A 100 -0.99 -10.39 5.86
N MET A 101 -0.96 -10.24 4.53
CA MET A 101 -1.70 -9.22 3.79
C MET A 101 -2.36 -9.83 2.54
N GLU A 102 -3.64 -9.52 2.32
CA GLU A 102 -4.43 -9.98 1.18
C GLU A 102 -5.15 -8.82 0.49
N GLY A 103 -5.12 -8.82 -0.84
CA GLY A 103 -5.74 -7.81 -1.70
C GLY A 103 -4.70 -7.01 -2.48
N ASP A 104 -5.18 -6.31 -3.51
CA ASP A 104 -4.31 -5.58 -4.41
C ASP A 104 -3.75 -4.30 -3.78
N ILE A 105 -2.57 -3.89 -4.24
CA ILE A 105 -2.02 -2.56 -3.99
C ILE A 105 -2.25 -1.72 -5.25
N ILE A 106 -2.94 -0.61 -5.10
CA ILE A 106 -3.27 0.30 -6.19
C ILE A 106 -2.49 1.60 -5.98
N TRP A 107 -1.77 2.04 -7.00
CA TRP A 107 -1.05 3.32 -7.01
C TRP A 107 -1.31 4.09 -8.30
N ASP A 108 -0.92 5.37 -8.35
CA ASP A 108 -1.01 6.17 -9.58
C ASP A 108 0.20 7.09 -9.78
N SER A 109 0.35 7.60 -11.00
CA SER A 109 1.48 8.45 -11.39
C SER A 109 1.52 9.84 -10.74
N ILE A 110 0.56 10.22 -9.89
CA ILE A 110 0.64 11.45 -9.08
C ILE A 110 0.91 11.17 -7.60
N SER A 111 1.07 9.90 -7.23
CA SER A 111 1.33 9.46 -5.87
C SER A 111 2.72 8.82 -5.75
N GLN A 112 3.25 8.81 -4.54
CA GLN A 112 4.53 8.19 -4.18
C GLN A 112 4.25 7.10 -3.16
N LEU A 113 4.76 5.89 -3.41
CA LEU A 113 4.60 4.75 -2.51
C LEU A 113 5.94 4.04 -2.33
N ASP A 114 6.42 4.01 -1.09
CA ASP A 114 7.46 3.09 -0.64
C ASP A 114 6.84 2.02 0.27
N PHE A 115 6.90 0.76 -0.16
CA PHE A 115 6.30 -0.37 0.55
C PHE A 115 7.36 -1.38 0.99
N TYR A 116 7.49 -1.59 2.30
CA TYR A 116 8.49 -2.49 2.90
C TYR A 116 7.83 -3.75 3.48
N MET A 117 8.30 -4.92 3.06
CA MET A 117 7.90 -6.23 3.58
C MET A 117 9.04 -6.90 4.33
N MET A 118 8.91 -6.97 5.65
CA MET A 118 9.96 -7.40 6.58
C MET A 118 9.52 -8.58 7.45
N ASP A 119 10.49 -9.23 8.08
CA ASP A 119 10.28 -10.23 9.14
C ASP A 119 9.33 -11.38 8.75
N ASN A 120 9.49 -11.91 7.53
CA ASN A 120 8.65 -12.98 6.96
C ASN A 120 7.20 -12.56 6.71
N SER A 121 6.96 -11.31 6.31
CA SER A 121 5.64 -10.86 5.88
C SER A 121 5.23 -11.52 4.55
N THR A 122 3.92 -11.68 4.36
CA THR A 122 3.34 -12.21 3.13
C THR A 122 2.36 -11.21 2.54
N LEU A 123 2.47 -10.96 1.24
CA LEU A 123 1.46 -10.24 0.46
C LEU A 123 0.86 -11.21 -0.57
N THR A 124 -0.45 -11.34 -0.58
CA THR A 124 -1.20 -12.06 -1.62
C THR A 124 -2.06 -11.05 -2.40
N GLY A 125 -1.65 -10.73 -3.62
CA GLY A 125 -2.28 -9.67 -4.42
C GLY A 125 -1.47 -9.27 -5.63
N ALA A 126 -2.02 -8.37 -6.45
CA ALA A 126 -1.32 -7.70 -7.55
C ALA A 126 -0.99 -6.25 -7.18
N ILE A 127 -0.01 -5.66 -7.88
CA ILE A 127 0.31 -4.23 -7.77
C ILE A 127 -0.10 -3.54 -9.06
N ILE A 128 -1.09 -2.65 -8.98
CA ILE A 128 -1.80 -2.07 -10.11
C ILE A 128 -1.49 -0.57 -10.20
N ASP A 129 -0.96 -0.15 -11.35
CA ASP A 129 -0.91 1.26 -11.76
C ASP A 129 -2.28 1.66 -12.33
N ASP A 130 -3.04 2.41 -11.55
CA ASP A 130 -4.39 2.90 -11.88
C ASP A 130 -4.40 4.43 -12.04
N GLY A 131 -4.14 4.88 -13.27
CA GLY A 131 -4.20 6.29 -13.65
C GLY A 131 -5.60 6.91 -13.72
N THR A 132 -6.68 6.24 -13.27
CA THR A 132 -8.07 6.71 -13.41
C THR A 132 -8.26 8.16 -12.92
N TYR A 133 -7.59 8.55 -11.83
CA TYR A 133 -7.67 9.89 -11.27
C TYR A 133 -6.40 10.73 -11.43
N ALA A 134 -5.38 10.23 -12.13
CA ALA A 134 -4.09 10.91 -12.28
C ALA A 134 -4.11 12.08 -13.28
N GLY A 135 -5.22 12.32 -13.98
CA GLY A 135 -5.34 13.41 -14.96
C GLY A 135 -4.38 13.25 -16.14
N ASN A 136 -3.43 14.17 -16.31
CA ASN A 136 -2.40 14.07 -17.35
C ASN A 136 -1.17 13.24 -16.92
N GLY A 137 -1.25 12.57 -15.77
CA GLY A 137 -0.14 11.87 -15.13
C GLY A 137 0.79 12.81 -14.36
N GLY A 138 1.79 12.22 -13.71
CA GLY A 138 2.82 12.94 -12.95
C GLY A 138 4.11 12.13 -12.84
N ASP A 139 4.99 12.57 -11.94
CA ASP A 139 6.30 11.96 -11.68
C ASP A 139 6.29 11.08 -10.42
N GLY A 140 5.11 10.54 -10.06
CA GLY A 140 4.92 9.61 -8.96
C GLY A 140 5.58 8.25 -9.20
N TYR A 141 5.68 7.44 -8.15
CA TYR A 141 6.32 6.12 -8.23
C TYR A 141 5.71 5.12 -7.24
N CYS A 142 5.92 3.85 -7.52
CA CYS A 142 5.72 2.76 -6.57
C CYS A 142 6.98 1.90 -6.46
N THR A 143 7.50 1.79 -5.24
CA THR A 143 8.64 0.96 -4.90
C THR A 143 8.22 -0.13 -3.93
N LEU A 144 8.54 -1.38 -4.26
CA LEU A 144 8.37 -2.52 -3.35
C LEU A 144 9.74 -3.06 -2.91
N PHE A 145 9.92 -3.15 -1.59
CA PHE A 145 11.08 -3.75 -0.94
C PHE A 145 10.66 -5.06 -0.26
N ILE A 146 11.25 -6.18 -0.69
CA ILE A 146 10.95 -7.50 -0.12
C ILE A 146 12.19 -8.04 0.58
N GLU A 147 12.12 -8.13 1.90
CA GLU A 147 13.19 -8.72 2.71
C GLU A 147 13.29 -10.24 2.48
N LYS A 148 14.49 -10.77 2.68
CA LYS A 148 14.69 -12.20 2.74
C LYS A 148 13.80 -12.84 3.80
N GLY A 149 13.00 -13.82 3.38
CA GLY A 149 12.05 -14.53 4.24
C GLY A 149 10.60 -14.10 3.99
N SER A 150 10.40 -12.86 3.53
CA SER A 150 9.09 -12.37 3.09
C SER A 150 8.72 -12.93 1.72
N THR A 151 7.41 -13.04 1.46
CA THR A 151 6.86 -13.65 0.23
C THR A 151 5.80 -12.78 -0.40
N TRP A 152 5.90 -12.55 -1.71
CA TRP A 152 4.83 -12.00 -2.51
C TRP A 152 4.22 -13.11 -3.38
N ILE A 153 2.96 -13.43 -3.10
CA ILE A 153 2.10 -14.34 -3.87
C ILE A 153 1.31 -13.49 -4.86
N VAL A 154 1.72 -13.54 -6.12
CA VAL A 154 1.18 -12.70 -7.20
C VAL A 154 -0.10 -13.32 -7.74
N THR A 155 -1.18 -12.55 -7.74
CA THR A 155 -2.51 -12.98 -8.21
C THR A 155 -2.87 -12.42 -9.59
N GLY A 156 -2.03 -11.56 -10.16
CA GLY A 156 -2.27 -10.89 -11.43
C GLY A 156 -1.03 -10.19 -11.99
N ASP A 157 -1.11 -9.77 -13.26
CA ASP A 157 -0.07 -8.92 -13.85
C ASP A 157 0.08 -7.65 -13.02
N SER A 158 1.33 -7.27 -12.74
CA SER A 158 1.65 -6.17 -11.83
C SER A 158 2.59 -5.16 -12.48
N THR A 159 2.40 -3.89 -12.17
CA THR A 159 3.22 -2.77 -12.66
C THR A 159 3.60 -1.86 -11.50
N LEU A 160 4.90 -1.61 -11.35
CA LEU A 160 5.47 -0.71 -10.35
C LEU A 160 6.79 -0.13 -10.85
N THR A 161 7.21 1.01 -10.34
CA THR A 161 8.44 1.67 -10.79
C THR A 161 9.69 0.87 -10.43
N THR A 162 9.82 0.47 -9.16
CA THR A 162 11.03 -0.20 -8.66
C THR A 162 10.68 -1.44 -7.83
N LEU A 163 11.32 -2.56 -8.14
CA LEU A 163 11.27 -3.77 -7.32
C LEU A 163 12.65 -4.12 -6.78
N SER A 164 12.80 -4.06 -5.46
CA SER A 164 14.00 -4.47 -4.74
C SER A 164 13.70 -5.75 -3.96
N ASN A 165 14.16 -6.89 -4.45
CA ASN A 165 13.74 -8.19 -3.96
C ASN A 165 14.91 -9.05 -3.45
N ALA A 166 14.90 -9.34 -2.14
CA ALA A 166 15.71 -10.38 -1.51
C ALA A 166 14.87 -11.59 -1.02
N GLY A 167 13.54 -11.51 -1.16
CA GLY A 167 12.58 -12.52 -0.73
C GLY A 167 12.14 -13.46 -1.85
N THR A 168 10.93 -14.01 -1.70
CA THR A 168 10.33 -14.97 -2.65
C THR A 168 9.17 -14.34 -3.39
N ILE A 169 9.12 -14.54 -4.71
CA ILE A 169 8.01 -14.11 -5.57
C ILE A 169 7.52 -15.31 -6.38
N VAL A 170 6.26 -15.68 -6.17
CA VAL A 170 5.58 -16.82 -6.82
C VAL A 170 4.11 -16.49 -7.08
N ASP A 171 3.43 -17.29 -7.88
CA ASP A 171 1.96 -17.28 -7.91
C ASP A 171 1.35 -18.24 -6.88
N GLU A 172 0.02 -18.31 -6.85
CA GLU A 172 -0.76 -19.15 -5.93
C GLU A 172 -0.44 -20.65 -6.07
N ASP A 173 0.02 -21.10 -7.24
CA ASP A 173 0.44 -22.48 -7.52
C ASP A 173 1.92 -22.72 -7.16
N GLY A 174 2.64 -21.69 -6.69
CA GLY A 174 4.05 -21.73 -6.34
C GLY A 174 5.00 -21.60 -7.53
N ASN A 175 4.51 -21.23 -8.71
CA ASN A 175 5.36 -21.00 -9.88
C ASN A 175 6.07 -19.66 -9.76
N THR A 176 7.35 -19.60 -10.12
CA THR A 176 8.07 -18.33 -10.22
C THR A 176 7.41 -17.42 -11.26
N VAL A 177 7.25 -16.15 -10.90
CA VAL A 177 6.66 -15.10 -11.75
C VAL A 177 7.75 -14.48 -12.63
N THR A 178 7.41 -14.12 -13.87
CA THR A 178 8.37 -13.42 -14.74
C THR A 178 8.49 -11.96 -14.32
N ILE A 179 9.72 -11.46 -14.15
CA ILE A 179 10.00 -10.05 -13.89
C ILE A 179 10.71 -9.48 -15.11
N ARG A 180 10.16 -8.41 -15.67
CA ARG A 180 10.71 -7.74 -16.85
C ARG A 180 10.72 -6.22 -16.70
N GLY A 181 11.69 -5.60 -17.37
CA GLY A 181 11.74 -4.17 -17.60
C GLY A 181 10.67 -3.72 -18.60
N GLU A 182 10.22 -2.48 -18.50
CA GLU A 182 9.42 -1.81 -19.54
C GLU A 182 10.14 -1.79 -20.90
N ASP A 183 11.47 -1.79 -20.89
CA ASP A 183 12.33 -1.90 -22.07
C ASP A 183 12.37 -3.31 -22.70
N GLY A 184 11.68 -4.28 -22.08
CA GLY A 184 11.62 -5.68 -22.50
C GLY A 184 12.74 -6.57 -21.95
N THR A 185 13.67 -6.04 -21.15
CA THR A 185 14.71 -6.81 -20.47
C THR A 185 14.05 -7.81 -19.51
N VAL A 186 14.37 -9.10 -19.59
CA VAL A 186 13.86 -10.10 -18.63
C VAL A 186 14.87 -10.29 -17.52
N TYR A 187 14.54 -9.82 -16.31
CA TYR A 187 15.40 -9.95 -15.13
C TYR A 187 15.27 -11.33 -14.49
N VAL A 188 14.03 -11.82 -14.36
CA VAL A 188 13.73 -13.16 -13.84
C VAL A 188 12.77 -13.84 -14.80
N LYS A 189 13.14 -15.04 -15.27
CA LYS A 189 12.27 -15.85 -16.11
C LYS A 189 11.48 -16.83 -15.26
N GLY A 190 10.16 -16.68 -15.25
CA GLY A 190 9.23 -17.53 -14.52
C GLY A 190 8.44 -18.52 -15.41
N THR A 191 7.67 -19.38 -14.75
CA THR A 191 6.70 -20.31 -15.36
C THR A 191 5.25 -19.96 -15.08
N SER A 192 5.00 -19.01 -14.16
CA SER A 192 3.67 -18.43 -13.94
C SER A 192 3.11 -17.81 -15.23
N SER A 193 1.79 -17.73 -15.34
CA SER A 193 1.10 -16.93 -16.35
C SER A 193 1.25 -15.42 -16.13
N TYR A 194 1.55 -14.98 -14.90
CA TYR A 194 1.65 -13.58 -14.54
C TYR A 194 3.02 -12.99 -14.86
N THR A 195 3.03 -11.68 -15.07
CA THR A 195 4.24 -10.88 -15.29
C THR A 195 4.25 -9.65 -14.40
N ILE A 196 5.39 -9.40 -13.76
CA ILE A 196 5.70 -8.14 -13.10
C ILE A 196 6.50 -7.28 -14.08
N THR A 197 6.02 -6.08 -14.36
CA THR A 197 6.68 -5.07 -15.20
C THR A 197 7.21 -3.95 -14.32
N VAL A 198 8.50 -3.62 -14.47
CA VAL A 198 9.18 -2.57 -13.70
C VAL A 198 10.03 -1.65 -14.57
N GLU A 199 10.33 -0.46 -14.08
CA GLU A 199 11.43 0.34 -14.64
C GLU A 199 12.78 -0.14 -14.11
N ASN A 200 12.85 -0.44 -12.81
CA ASN A 200 14.08 -0.82 -12.12
C ASN A 200 13.91 -2.11 -11.32
N TYR A 201 14.91 -2.99 -11.39
CA TYR A 201 14.97 -4.23 -10.61
C TYR A 201 16.30 -4.37 -9.87
N ASN A 202 16.23 -4.68 -8.57
CA ASN A 202 17.38 -5.02 -7.73
C ASN A 202 17.17 -6.40 -7.10
N ASP A 203 18.21 -7.23 -7.08
CA ASP A 203 18.23 -8.57 -6.45
C ASP A 203 18.60 -8.54 -4.95
N SER A 204 18.58 -7.34 -4.38
CA SER A 204 18.74 -7.06 -2.96
C SER A 204 17.77 -5.96 -2.55
N ALA A 205 17.50 -5.85 -1.26
CA ALA A 205 16.57 -4.87 -0.73
C ALA A 205 17.17 -4.19 0.50
N ASP A 206 17.25 -2.86 0.46
CA ASP A 206 17.69 -2.02 1.58
C ASP A 206 16.47 -1.60 2.40
N MET A 207 16.41 -2.04 3.65
CA MET A 207 15.28 -1.79 4.56
C MET A 207 15.49 -0.55 5.43
N SER A 208 16.56 0.23 5.23
CA SER A 208 16.89 1.36 6.10
C SER A 208 15.89 2.51 6.03
N GLY A 209 15.06 2.56 4.99
CA GLY A 209 13.95 3.51 4.85
C GLY A 209 12.62 3.05 5.46
N ALA A 210 12.54 1.83 6.00
CA ALA A 210 11.31 1.33 6.61
C ALA A 210 10.91 2.14 7.86
N GLY A 211 9.61 2.28 8.08
CA GLY A 211 9.04 2.88 9.27
C GLY A 211 9.30 2.04 10.53
N THR A 212 9.29 2.70 11.69
CA THR A 212 9.45 2.04 12.99
C THR A 212 8.22 2.26 13.84
N LEU A 213 7.76 1.24 14.54
CA LEU A 213 6.70 1.38 15.55
C LEU A 213 7.16 2.29 16.69
N ALA A 214 6.32 3.22 17.10
CA ALA A 214 6.52 3.99 18.31
C ALA A 214 6.41 3.08 19.55
N ASN A 215 7.16 3.40 20.61
CA ASN A 215 6.98 2.69 21.87
C ASN A 215 5.69 3.18 22.53
N TRP A 216 4.82 2.27 22.96
CA TRP A 216 3.60 2.61 23.70
C TRP A 216 3.86 3.59 24.87
N SER A 217 4.98 3.40 25.58
CA SER A 217 5.37 4.26 26.71
C SER A 217 5.53 5.72 26.34
N ASP A 218 5.81 6.04 25.08
CA ASP A 218 6.01 7.41 24.61
C ASP A 218 4.66 8.16 24.50
N HIS A 219 3.54 7.42 24.51
CA HIS A 219 2.18 7.93 24.41
C HIS A 219 1.31 7.61 25.65
N GLU A 220 1.90 7.04 26.69
CA GLU A 220 1.18 6.73 27.93
C GLU A 220 0.74 8.04 28.62
N VAL A 221 -0.58 8.29 28.63
CA VAL A 221 -1.19 9.39 29.36
C VAL A 221 -1.90 8.89 30.61
N THR A 222 -1.74 9.60 31.71
CA THR A 222 -2.48 9.32 32.95
C THR A 222 -3.98 9.39 32.66
N ARG A 223 -4.71 8.33 33.03
CA ARG A 223 -6.17 8.31 32.95
C ARG A 223 -6.74 9.52 33.70
N PRO A 224 -7.62 10.34 33.09
CA PRO A 224 -8.25 11.47 33.77
C PRO A 224 -8.99 11.01 35.03
N GLU A 225 -8.97 11.83 36.07
CA GLU A 225 -9.64 11.50 37.35
C GLU A 225 -11.17 11.54 37.24
N GLU A 226 -11.72 12.26 36.25
CA GLU A 226 -13.15 12.34 35.96
C GLU A 226 -13.41 12.13 34.46
N LEU A 227 -14.47 11.38 34.15
CA LEU A 227 -14.98 11.07 32.80
C LEU A 227 -16.11 12.02 32.41
#